data_AF-A0A3D3GBZ3-F1
#
_entry.id   AF-A0A3D3GBZ3-F1
#
_cell.length_a   1.000
_cell.length_b   1.000
_cell.length_c   1.000
_cell.angle_alpha   90.00
_cell.angle_beta   90.00
_cell.angle_gamma   90.00
#
_symmetry.space_group_name_H-M   'P 1'
#
loop_
_entity.id
_entity.type
_entity.pdbx_description
1 polymer ?
#
loop_
_entity_poly.entity_id
_entity_poly.type
_entity_poly.pdbx_seq_one_letter_code
_entity_poly.pdbx_strand_id
1 'polypeptide(L)' 'MFVKEVAAQWFRPEIDLDELAKLRWGERWTRKMLADHFQRPRATIIRRLKELESGVYGDR' A
#
# COMPACT_ATOMS: atom_id res chain seq x y z
N MET A 1 36.02 -8.59 -0.36
CA MET A 1 35.31 -9.39 0.66
C MET A 1 34.56 -8.38 1.53
N PHE A 2 33.29 -8.09 1.24
CA PHE A 2 32.07 -8.48 1.96
C PHE A 2 31.21 -7.18 1.92
N VAL A 3 29.91 -7.06 1.62
CA VAL A 3 28.81 -7.95 1.29
C VAL A 3 27.86 -7.12 0.42
N LYS A 4 27.17 -7.77 -0.50
CA LYS A 4 26.06 -7.26 -1.33
C LYS A 4 25.05 -6.43 -0.52
N GLU A 5 25.08 -5.10 -0.62
CA GLU A 5 23.99 -4.20 -0.14
C GLU A 5 22.87 -4.03 -1.20
N VAL A 6 22.46 -5.12 -1.87
CA VAL A 6 21.60 -5.02 -3.08
C VAL A 6 20.19 -5.60 -2.88
N ALA A 7 19.77 -6.07 -1.71
CA ALA A 7 18.50 -6.81 -1.64
C ALA A 7 17.61 -6.60 -0.40
N ALA A 8 17.87 -5.63 0.46
CA ALA A 8 17.01 -5.42 1.63
C ALA A 8 15.77 -4.52 1.36
N GLN A 9 15.68 -3.87 0.19
CA GLN A 9 14.55 -2.98 -0.15
C GLN A 9 13.34 -3.67 -0.81
N TRP A 10 13.46 -4.95 -1.20
CA TRP A 10 12.54 -5.55 -2.18
C TRP A 10 11.60 -6.61 -1.63
N PHE A 11 11.37 -6.62 -0.32
CA PHE A 11 10.24 -7.37 0.23
C PHE A 11 9.69 -6.62 1.43
N ARG A 12 8.87 -5.60 1.18
CA ARG A 12 7.83 -5.27 2.15
C ARG A 12 6.72 -6.31 1.93
N PRO A 13 6.59 -7.34 2.79
CA PRO A 13 5.47 -8.29 2.67
C PRO A 13 4.13 -7.55 2.75
N GLU A 14 4.12 -6.41 3.44
CA GLU A 14 2.95 -5.60 3.73
C GLU A 14 2.88 -4.35 2.86
N ILE A 15 1.65 -4.00 2.45
CA ILE A 15 1.37 -2.73 1.78
C ILE A 15 1.54 -1.63 2.82
N ASP A 16 2.34 -0.62 2.48
CA ASP A 16 2.44 0.60 3.28
C ASP A 16 1.09 1.35 3.22
N LEU A 17 0.40 1.38 4.35
CA LEU A 17 -0.96 1.93 4.43
C LEU A 17 -0.97 3.46 4.36
N ASP A 18 0.10 4.13 4.82
CA ASP A 18 0.25 5.58 4.74
C ASP A 18 0.48 5.99 3.28
N GLU A 19 1.37 5.28 2.58
CA GLU A 19 1.57 5.48 1.15
C GLU A 19 0.29 5.19 0.35
N LEU A 20 -0.42 4.09 0.66
CA LEU A 20 -1.69 3.76 0.03
C LEU A 20 -2.74 4.88 0.22
N ALA A 21 -2.84 5.43 1.43
CA ALA A 21 -3.74 6.53 1.76
C ALA A 21 -3.38 7.81 0.98
N LYS A 22 -2.09 8.17 0.97
CA LYS A 22 -1.56 9.34 0.26
C LYS A 22 -1.82 9.25 -1.25
N LEU A 23 -1.52 8.12 -1.87
CA LEU A 23 -1.75 7.91 -3.30
C LEU A 23 -3.25 7.93 -3.62
N ARG A 24 -4.09 7.35 -2.75
CA ARG A 24 -5.53 7.29 -2.98
C ARG A 24 -6.24 8.63 -2.82
N TRP A 25 -5.94 9.40 -1.77
CA TRP A 25 -6.66 10.62 -1.40
C TRP A 25 -5.91 11.90 -1.75
N GLY A 26 -4.58 11.91 -1.61
CA GLY A 26 -3.73 13.03 -2.02
C GLY A 26 -3.63 13.13 -3.54
N GLU A 27 -3.23 12.04 -4.20
CA GLU A 27 -3.01 12.03 -5.65
C GLU A 27 -4.19 11.49 -6.46
N ARG A 28 -5.26 11.03 -5.79
CA ARG A 28 -6.49 10.51 -6.41
C ARG A 28 -6.26 9.33 -7.37
N TRP A 29 -5.23 8.50 -7.12
CA TRP A 29 -4.93 7.34 -7.96
C TRP A 29 -6.08 6.34 -8.00
N THR A 30 -6.24 5.69 -9.16
CA THR A 30 -7.25 4.65 -9.33
C THR A 30 -6.82 3.36 -8.66
N ARG A 31 -7.79 2.52 -8.28
CA ARG A 31 -7.53 1.18 -7.71
C ARG A 31 -6.66 0.29 -8.61
N LYS A 32 -6.68 0.53 -9.94
CA LYS A 32 -5.83 -0.19 -10.90
C LYS A 32 -4.38 0.26 -10.79
N MET A 33 -4.13 1.57 -10.74
CA MET A 33 -2.78 2.13 -10.56
C MET A 33 -2.17 1.73 -9.22
N LEU A 34 -2.97 1.74 -8.14
CA LEU A 34 -2.51 1.28 -6.83
C LEU A 34 -2.14 -0.21 -6.85
N ALA A 35 -2.95 -1.06 -7.48
CA ALA A 35 -2.65 -2.48 -7.60
C ALA A 35 -1.36 -2.75 -8.38
N ASP A 36 -1.13 -1.97 -9.43
CA ASP A 36 0.08 -2.02 -10.26
C ASP A 36 1.32 -1.57 -9.46
N HIS A 37 1.24 -0.41 -8.82
CA HIS A 37 2.32 0.18 -8.00
C HIS A 37 2.74 -0.72 -6.84
N PHE A 38 1.78 -1.25 -6.09
CA PHE A 38 2.08 -2.15 -4.98
C PHE A 38 2.35 -3.59 -5.44
N GLN A 39 2.21 -3.90 -6.73
CA GLN A 39 2.30 -5.25 -7.29
C GLN A 39 1.44 -6.26 -6.50
N ARG A 40 0.22 -5.86 -6.18
CA ARG A 40 -0.73 -6.66 -5.41
C ARG A 40 -2.05 -6.83 -6.14
N PRO A 41 -2.78 -7.93 -5.88
CA PRO A 41 -4.12 -8.09 -6.38
C PRO A 41 -5.00 -6.91 -6.01
N ARG A 42 -5.85 -6.49 -6.94
CA ARG A 42 -6.79 -5.39 -6.75
C ARG A 42 -7.72 -5.61 -5.54
N ALA A 43 -8.06 -6.87 -5.25
CA ALA A 43 -8.82 -7.25 -4.06
C ALA A 43 -8.10 -6.89 -2.75
N THR A 44 -6.78 -7.09 -2.68
CA THR A 44 -5.95 -6.73 -1.52
C THR A 44 -5.96 -5.22 -1.31
N ILE A 45 -5.79 -4.43 -2.39
CA ILE A 45 -5.88 -2.97 -2.33
C ILE A 45 -7.25 -2.52 -1.82
N ILE A 46 -8.34 -3.10 -2.33
CA ILE A 46 -9.69 -2.77 -1.89
C ILE A 46 -9.88 -3.08 -0.40
N ARG A 47 -9.39 -4.24 0.06
CA ARG A 47 -9.45 -4.61 1.48
C ARG A 47 -8.69 -3.60 2.36
N ARG A 48 -7.45 -3.26 1.99
CA ARG A 48 -6.63 -2.29 2.74
C ARG A 48 -7.24 -0.89 2.75
N LEU A 49 -7.81 -0.45 1.63
CA LEU A 49 -8.54 0.81 1.57
C LEU A 49 -9.76 0.82 2.50
N LYS A 50 -10.52 -0.29 2.55
CA LYS A 50 -11.64 -0.41 3.51
C LYS A 50 -11.17 -0.41 4.96
N GLU A 51 -10.05 -1.06 5.28
CA GLU A 51 -9.46 -1.05 6.62
C GLU A 51 -9.05 0.37 7.03
N LEU A 52 -8.47 1.15 6.11
CA LEU A 52 -8.17 2.57 6.32
C LEU A 52 -9.44 3.40 6.52
N GLU A 53 -10.46 3.23 5.68
CA GLU A 53 -11.74 3.95 5.82
C GLU A 53 -12.44 3.61 7.13
N SER A 54 -12.42 2.34 7.53
CA SER A 54 -13.03 1.87 8.79
C SER A 54 -12.23 2.26 10.02
N GLY A 55 -10.90 2.33 9.94
CA GLY A 55 -10.03 2.78 11.03
C GLY A 55 -10.13 4.28 11.28
N VAL A 56 -10.41 5.07 10.23
CA VAL A 56 -10.68 6.52 10.34
C VAL A 56 -12.10 6.79 10.88
N TYR A 57 -13.04 5.85 10.71
CA TYR A 57 -14.44 5.97 11.18
C TYR A 57 -14.79 5.13 12.42
N GLY A 58 -13.82 4.42 13.00
CA GLY A 58 -14.05 3.45 14.08
C GLY A 58 -13.99 4.01 15.51
N ASP A 59 -13.72 5.31 15.68
CA ASP A 59 -13.70 5.97 16.99
C ASP A 59 -14.84 7.00 17.06
N ARG A 60 -16.04 6.53 17.41
CA ARG A 60 -17.17 7.36 17.81
C ARG A 60 -18.05 6.63 18.81
#